data_AF-A0A5K1HID1-F1
#
_entry.id   AF-A0A5K1HID1-F1
#
_cell.length_a   1.000
_cell.length_b   1.000
_cell.length_c   1.000
_cell.angle_alpha   90.00
_cell.angle_beta   90.00
_cell.angle_gamma   90.00
#
_symmetry.space_group_name_H-M   'P 1'
#
loop_
_entity.id
_entity.type
_entity.pdbx_description
1 polymer ?
#
loop_
_entity_poly.entity_id
_entity_poly.type
_entity_poly.pdbx_seq_one_letter_code
_entity_poly.pdbx_strand_id
1 'polypeptide(L)'
;PLYDPEELNYIVSTDLKKTFDTRAVLARILDGSKFEEYKSEYGKSLVTGFGRIYNQQVGIVANNGILFSESAVKGANFVEICSQRK
;
A
#
# COMPACT_ATOMS: atom_id res chain seq x y z
N PRO A 1 -5.03 -13.13 5.72
CA PRO A 1 -3.59 -12.76 5.71
C PRO A 1 -2.71 -13.98 6.07
N LEU A 2 -1.46 -14.03 5.61
CA LEU A 2 -0.48 -15.06 6.00
C LEU A 2 0.27 -14.71 7.30
N TYR A 3 0.31 -13.42 7.63
CA TYR A 3 0.94 -12.91 8.86
C TYR A 3 -0.13 -12.57 9.90
N ASP A 4 0.22 -12.71 11.17
CA ASP A 4 -0.68 -12.40 12.29
C ASP A 4 -0.99 -10.88 12.32
N PRO A 5 -2.27 -10.48 12.29
CA PRO A 5 -2.65 -9.08 12.45
C PRO A 5 -2.15 -8.42 13.75
N GLU A 6 -1.98 -9.16 14.84
CA GLU A 6 -1.48 -8.62 16.12
C GLU A 6 -0.07 -8.06 16.00
N GLU A 7 0.71 -8.52 15.01
CA GLU A 7 2.04 -8.01 14.74
C GLU A 7 2.06 -6.57 14.21
N LEU A 8 0.91 -6.03 13.77
CA LEU A 8 0.79 -4.61 13.37
C LEU A 8 1.23 -3.66 14.49
N ASN A 9 0.98 -4.04 15.75
CA ASN A 9 1.37 -3.27 16.93
C ASN A 9 2.88 -3.07 17.05
N TYR A 10 3.68 -3.95 16.43
CA TYR A 10 5.14 -3.87 16.44
C TYR A 10 5.72 -3.21 15.18
N ILE A 11 4.92 -3.06 14.13
CA ILE A 11 5.35 -2.45 12.86
C ILE A 11 5.19 -0.93 12.92
N VAL A 12 4.05 -0.47 13.43
CA VAL A 12 3.76 0.96 13.52
C VAL A 12 4.31 1.49 14.83
N SER A 13 5.39 2.27 14.75
CA SER A 13 5.96 2.91 15.94
C SER A 13 5.03 4.00 16.46
N THR A 14 4.98 4.16 17.78
CA THR A 14 4.34 5.32 18.43
C THR A 14 5.09 6.63 18.16
N ASP A 15 6.36 6.56 17.74
CA ASP A 15 7.14 7.70 17.28
C ASP A 15 6.81 8.02 15.81
N LEU A 16 6.07 9.10 15.59
CA LEU A 16 5.66 9.57 14.26
C LEU A 16 6.84 9.94 13.33
N LYS A 17 8.06 10.09 13.87
CA LYS A 17 9.25 10.36 13.04
C LYS A 17 9.87 9.10 12.47
N LYS A 18 9.54 7.92 13.01
CA LYS A 18 10.06 6.66 12.50
C LYS A 18 9.29 6.23 11.28
N THR A 19 10.01 6.07 10.18
CA THR A 19 9.47 5.45 8.98
C THR A 19 9.30 3.95 9.21
N PHE A 20 8.25 3.39 8.65
CA PHE A 20 8.01 1.95 8.58
C PHE A 20 7.69 1.60 7.13
N ASP A 21 7.90 0.33 6.75
CA ASP A 21 7.52 -0.13 5.43
C ASP A 21 6.02 -0.47 5.42
N THR A 22 5.25 0.29 4.65
CA THR A 22 3.81 0.09 4.55
C THR A 22 3.46 -1.25 3.90
N ARG A 23 4.37 -1.89 3.15
CA ARG A 23 4.16 -3.25 2.63
C ARG A 23 4.01 -4.28 3.74
N ALA A 24 4.70 -4.09 4.87
CA ALA A 24 4.56 -4.97 6.03
C ALA A 24 3.14 -4.86 6.65
N VAL A 25 2.57 -3.67 6.63
CA VAL A 25 1.18 -3.43 7.05
C VAL A 25 0.21 -4.09 6.06
N LEU A 26 0.39 -3.88 4.75
CA LEU A 26 -0.46 -4.47 3.72
C LEU A 26 -0.46 -6.00 3.76
N ALA A 27 0.69 -6.62 4.03
CA ALA A 27 0.78 -8.08 4.17
C ALA A 27 -0.12 -8.64 5.29
N ARG A 28 -0.45 -7.85 6.32
CA ARG A 28 -1.33 -8.25 7.43
C ARG A 28 -2.79 -7.88 7.22
N ILE A 29 -3.09 -7.03 6.23
CA ILE A 29 -4.46 -6.61 5.89
C ILE A 29 -5.01 -7.45 4.74
N LEU A 30 -4.18 -7.75 3.74
CA LEU A 30 -4.63 -8.37 2.49
C LEU A 30 -4.82 -9.89 2.60
N ASP A 31 -5.78 -10.39 1.84
CA ASP A 31 -6.06 -11.81 1.71
C ASP A 31 -4.85 -12.54 1.13
N GLY A 32 -4.42 -13.61 1.82
CA GLY A 32 -3.22 -14.36 1.46
C GLY A 32 -1.93 -13.52 1.40
N SER A 33 -1.91 -12.31 1.97
CA SER A 33 -0.78 -11.37 1.89
C SER A 33 -0.32 -11.08 0.45
N LYS A 34 -1.25 -11.19 -0.51
CA LYS A 34 -0.97 -10.96 -1.94
C LYS A 34 -1.18 -9.49 -2.27
N PHE A 35 -0.15 -8.88 -2.82
CA PHE A 35 -0.18 -7.50 -3.27
C PHE A 35 0.54 -7.38 -4.62
N GLU A 36 -0.16 -6.83 -5.61
CA GLU A 36 0.38 -6.57 -6.94
C GLU A 36 0.71 -5.09 -7.05
N GLU A 37 1.99 -4.75 -6.80
CA GLU A 37 2.43 -3.36 -6.78
C GLU A 37 2.45 -2.76 -8.19
N TYR A 38 1.86 -1.57 -8.33
CA TYR A 38 1.87 -0.79 -9.56
C TYR A 38 3.07 0.16 -9.57
N LYS A 39 3.91 0.04 -10.61
CA LYS A 39 5.12 0.87 -10.79
C LYS A 39 5.99 0.93 -9.51
N SER A 40 6.42 -0.21 -8.99
CA SER A 40 7.23 -0.30 -7.75
C SER A 40 8.50 0.56 -7.79
N GLU A 41 9.12 0.72 -8.96
CA GLU A 41 10.37 1.47 -9.13
C GLU A 41 10.17 2.98 -9.35
N TYR A 42 8.94 3.46 -9.47
CA TYR A 42 8.61 4.87 -9.68
C TYR A 42 7.90 5.43 -8.46
N GLY A 43 8.24 6.65 -8.02
CA GLY A 43 7.59 7.30 -6.87
C GLY A 43 7.56 6.42 -5.62
N LYS A 44 8.72 5.91 -5.18
CA LYS A 44 8.86 4.89 -4.11
C LYS A 44 8.31 5.32 -2.74
N SER A 45 8.07 6.62 -2.54
CA SER A 45 7.43 7.14 -1.32
C SER A 45 5.91 7.00 -1.33
N LEU A 46 5.30 6.57 -2.43
CA LEU A 46 3.89 6.16 -2.50
C LEU A 46 3.79 4.74 -3.08
N VAL A 47 3.32 3.81 -2.25
CA VAL A 47 3.00 2.45 -2.66
C VAL A 47 1.60 2.45 -3.24
N THR A 48 1.45 2.00 -4.48
CA THR A 48 0.14 1.80 -5.10
C THR A 48 0.07 0.40 -5.70
N GLY A 49 -1.11 -0.19 -5.77
CA GLY A 49 -1.26 -1.54 -6.30
C GLY A 49 -2.61 -2.18 -5.98
N PHE A 50 -2.79 -3.39 -6.45
CA PHE A 50 -4.02 -4.15 -6.26
C PHE A 50 -3.86 -5.23 -5.19
N GLY A 51 -4.94 -5.48 -4.46
CA GLY A 51 -5.03 -6.56 -3.50
C GLY A 51 -6.46 -7.05 -3.37
N ARG A 52 -6.68 -7.97 -2.42
CA ARG A 52 -8.01 -8.44 -2.04
C ARG A 52 -8.21 -8.32 -0.54
N ILE A 53 -9.41 -7.90 -0.14
CA ILE A 53 -9.87 -7.87 1.25
C ILE A 53 -11.25 -8.54 1.26
N TYR A 54 -11.43 -9.58 2.07
CA TYR A 54 -12.68 -10.36 2.11
C TYR A 54 -13.14 -10.81 0.70
N ASN A 55 -12.18 -11.24 -0.11
CA ASN A 55 -12.31 -11.66 -1.50
C ASN A 55 -12.80 -10.58 -2.48
N GLN A 56 -12.91 -9.31 -2.04
CA GLN A 56 -13.22 -8.17 -2.89
C GLN A 56 -11.93 -7.54 -3.40
N GLN A 57 -11.86 -7.25 -4.70
CA GLN A 57 -10.73 -6.57 -5.30
C GLN A 57 -10.69 -5.11 -4.86
N VAL A 58 -9.53 -4.65 -4.39
CA VAL A 58 -9.34 -3.28 -3.93
C VAL A 58 -8.09 -2.66 -4.57
N GLY A 59 -8.19 -1.37 -4.89
CA GLY A 59 -7.04 -0.53 -5.21
C GLY A 59 -6.50 0.11 -3.95
N ILE A 60 -5.18 0.07 -3.78
CA ILE A 60 -4.50 0.53 -2.56
C ILE A 60 -3.60 1.69 -2.92
N VAL A 61 -3.67 2.74 -2.11
CA VAL A 61 -2.77 3.90 -2.18
C VAL A 61 -2.27 4.13 -0.76
N ALA A 62 -0.97 3.93 -0.54
CA ALA A 62 -0.41 3.89 0.79
C ALA A 62 0.89 4.72 0.86
N ASN A 63 0.96 5.62 1.84
CA ASN A 63 2.13 6.45 2.04
C ASN A 63 3.29 5.62 2.59
N ASN A 64 4.50 5.84 2.09
CA ASN A 64 5.73 5.19 2.55
C ASN A 64 6.87 6.21 2.75
N GLY A 65 6.54 7.51 2.89
CA GLY A 65 7.51 8.56 3.17
C GLY A 65 7.02 9.96 2.83
N ILE A 66 7.94 10.82 2.41
CA ILE A 66 7.63 12.18 1.95
C ILE A 66 7.09 12.10 0.51
N LEU A 67 5.97 12.75 0.25
CA LEU A 67 5.38 12.77 -1.09
C LEU A 67 6.13 13.77 -1.99
N PHE A 68 6.61 13.26 -3.12
CA PHE A 68 7.20 14.04 -4.20
C PHE A 68 6.23 14.13 -5.38
N SER A 69 6.49 15.05 -6.31
CA SER A 69 5.66 15.26 -7.50
C SER A 69 5.43 13.97 -8.30
N GLU A 70 6.47 13.14 -8.46
CA GLU A 70 6.41 11.85 -9.13
C GLU A 70 5.44 10.88 -8.44
N SER A 71 5.39 10.92 -7.10
CA SER A 71 4.49 10.10 -6.31
C SER A 71 3.03 10.55 -6.46
N ALA A 72 2.79 11.87 -6.55
CA ALA A 72 1.47 12.41 -6.83
C ALA A 72 0.96 11.99 -8.22
N VAL A 73 1.82 12.09 -9.25
CA VAL A 73 1.49 11.65 -10.63
C VAL A 73 1.21 10.15 -10.67
N LYS A 74 2.02 9.33 -9.97
CA LYS A 74 1.78 7.89 -9.82
C LYS A 74 0.42 7.60 -9.21
N GLY A 75 0.08 8.28 -8.11
CA GLY A 75 -1.19 8.12 -7.42
C GLY A 75 -2.38 8.49 -8.30
N ALA A 76 -2.33 9.65 -8.95
CA ALA A 76 -3.39 10.12 -9.83
C ALA A 76 -3.68 9.12 -10.97
N ASN A 77 -2.63 8.67 -11.66
CA ASN A 77 -2.77 7.69 -12.73
C ASN A 77 -3.29 6.33 -12.23
N PHE A 78 -2.91 5.91 -11.03
CA PHE A 78 -3.41 4.67 -10.44
C PHE A 78 -4.90 4.74 -10.10
N VAL A 79 -5.36 5.86 -9.52
CA VAL A 79 -6.79 6.09 -9.21
C VAL A 79 -7.64 6.10 -10.49
N GLU A 80 -7.13 6.70 -11.56
CA GLU A 80 -7.78 6.68 -12.87
C GLU A 80 -7.96 5.24 -13.41
N ILE A 81 -6.92 4.41 -13.34
CA ILE A 81 -7.00 2.99 -13.75
C ILE A 81 -8.04 2.24 -12.90
N CYS A 82 -8.08 2.48 -11.59
CA CYS A 82 -9.07 1.85 -10.71
C CYS A 82 -10.51 2.28 -11.05
N SER A 83 -10.70 3.53 -11.47
CA SER A 83 -12.02 4.07 -11.82
C SER A 83 -12.54 3.54 -13.16
N GLN A 84 -11.63 3.20 -14.09
CA GLN A 84 -11.97 2.62 -15.39
C GLN A 84 -12.31 1.12 -15.30
N ARG A 85 -11.73 0.41 -14.33
CA ARG A 85 -11.99 -1.02 -14.09
C ARG A 85 -13.14 -1.16 -13.09
N LYS A 86 -14.37 -1.37 -13.59
CA LYS A 86 -15.55 -1.67 -12.76
C LYS A 86 -15.56 -3.13 -12.30
#